data_AF-A0A923W9R9-F1
#
_entry.id   AF-A0A923W9R9-F1
#
_cell.length_a   1.000
_cell.length_b   1.000
_cell.length_c   1.000
_cell.angle_alpha   90.00
_cell.angle_beta   90.00
_cell.angle_gamma   90.00
#
_symmetry.space_group_name_H-M   'P 1'
#
loop_
_entity.id
_entity.type
_entity.pdbx_description
1 polymer ?
#
loop_
_entity_poly.entity_id
_entity_poly.type
_entity_poly.pdbx_seq_one_letter_code
_entity_poly.pdbx_strand_id
1 'polypeptide(L)'
;MIRSTDQGPGTWTGGLAFYVNGAGFAQRRHSIEVMRLTNNKVGIGTAAPIGKLHLVTDNSNGGSADNYLFDSYGDNADEGLFLRKASGTVAAPQNLQAGDRIGTLSFVPRVNNLPPAYFTGSQIHAYYLGDGTNALSDLRFYTSGQNERMRVSETGNVGIGGAVSPITRLTLTPFSTEPKITLWNGGNIVNHFGFGVSSNQLNYHVFGATDNHVFFAGGRNGDGVELLRITGTGGVRVAGLGGGGQRLFTVDNAGNLVAATSPPTGQGDNLGDHTATQNLNLAT
;
A
#
# COMPACT_ATOMS: atom_id res chain seq x y z
N MET A 1 3.35 -36.96 33.61
CA MET A 1 2.33 -38.04 33.65
C MET A 1 1.41 -37.88 32.46
N ILE A 2 1.12 -38.96 31.74
CA ILE A 2 0.12 -38.98 30.67
C ILE A 2 -1.17 -39.55 31.26
N ARG A 3 -2.31 -38.92 31.01
CA ARG A 3 -3.62 -39.38 31.51
C ARG A 3 -4.62 -39.47 30.38
N SER A 4 -5.46 -40.49 30.42
CA SER A 4 -6.74 -40.44 29.71
C SER A 4 -7.60 -39.35 30.35
N THR A 5 -8.26 -38.55 29.53
CA THR A 5 -9.16 -37.48 29.99
C THR A 5 -10.54 -37.65 29.41
N ASP A 6 -11.56 -37.36 30.20
CA ASP A 6 -12.93 -37.16 29.73
C ASP A 6 -13.27 -35.66 29.87
N GLN A 7 -14.09 -35.12 28.95
CA GLN A 7 -14.49 -33.70 28.95
C GLN A 7 -15.64 -33.39 29.92
N GLY A 8 -16.06 -34.36 30.73
CA GLY A 8 -17.08 -34.22 31.75
C GLY A 8 -18.00 -35.45 31.81
N PRO A 9 -18.87 -35.55 32.83
CA PRO A 9 -19.75 -36.69 32.98
C PRO A 9 -20.66 -36.86 31.75
N GLY A 10 -20.60 -38.03 31.10
CA GLY A 10 -21.54 -38.43 30.06
C GLY A 10 -21.19 -38.00 28.63
N THR A 11 -20.10 -37.27 28.40
CA THR A 11 -19.69 -36.85 27.04
C THR A 11 -18.86 -37.89 26.30
N TRP A 12 -18.32 -38.90 26.99
CA TRP A 12 -17.50 -40.02 26.46
C TRP A 12 -16.44 -39.60 25.43
N THR A 13 -16.02 -38.33 25.46
CA THR A 13 -15.09 -37.80 24.48
C THR A 13 -13.70 -38.00 25.05
N GLY A 14 -13.25 -39.25 24.98
CA GLY A 14 -11.94 -39.67 25.44
C GLY A 14 -10.83 -38.81 24.81
N GLY A 15 -9.81 -38.52 25.60
CA GLY A 15 -8.68 -37.71 25.20
C GLY A 15 -7.41 -38.15 25.91
N LEU A 16 -6.31 -37.50 25.55
CA LEU A 16 -4.99 -37.72 26.12
C LEU A 16 -4.44 -36.38 26.60
N ALA A 17 -4.03 -36.27 27.86
CA ALA A 17 -3.42 -35.06 28.38
C ALA A 17 -2.04 -35.34 28.97
N PHE A 18 -1.15 -34.37 28.78
CA PHE A 18 0.23 -34.37 29.24
C PHE A 18 0.37 -33.41 30.42
N TYR A 19 0.78 -33.97 31.56
CA TYR A 19 0.96 -33.23 32.79
C TYR A 19 2.43 -33.17 33.21
N VAL A 20 2.87 -31.97 33.60
CA VAL A 20 4.20 -31.68 34.13
C VAL A 20 4.09 -31.09 35.54
N ASN A 21 5.24 -31.01 36.21
CA ASN A 21 5.35 -30.26 37.45
C ASN A 21 5.33 -28.76 37.13
N GLY A 22 4.69 -27.98 37.98
CA GLY A 22 4.75 -26.51 37.91
C GLY A 22 5.89 -25.94 38.74
N ALA A 23 5.87 -24.63 38.95
CA ALA A 23 6.82 -23.92 39.80
C ALA A 23 6.46 -24.05 41.30
N GLY A 24 7.45 -24.38 42.13
CA GLY A 24 7.31 -24.40 43.59
C GLY A 24 6.83 -25.73 44.19
N PHE A 25 6.86 -25.80 45.52
CA PHE A 25 6.65 -27.04 46.27
C PHE A 25 5.27 -27.67 46.07
N ALA A 26 4.23 -26.84 45.90
CA ALA A 26 2.85 -27.30 45.71
C ALA A 26 2.59 -27.98 44.37
N GLN A 27 3.45 -27.77 43.35
CA GLN A 27 3.20 -28.22 41.98
C GLN A 27 4.10 -29.40 41.55
N ARG A 28 4.63 -30.18 42.51
CA ARG A 28 5.64 -31.24 42.30
C ARG A 28 5.11 -32.60 41.78
N ARG A 29 3.80 -32.76 41.54
CA ARG A 29 3.19 -34.06 41.17
C ARG A 29 2.32 -34.00 39.93
N HIS A 30 2.89 -33.58 38.80
CA HIS A 30 2.20 -33.59 37.51
C HIS A 30 0.82 -32.89 37.59
N SER A 31 0.81 -31.69 38.18
CA SER A 31 -0.41 -30.94 38.45
C SER A 31 -0.76 -29.94 37.35
N ILE A 32 0.17 -29.66 36.44
CA ILE A 32 -0.01 -28.68 35.37
C ILE A 32 -0.21 -29.41 34.06
N GLU A 33 -1.37 -29.19 33.44
CA GLU A 33 -1.63 -29.67 32.09
C GLU A 33 -1.02 -28.70 31.07
N VAL A 34 -0.15 -29.21 30.19
CA VAL A 34 0.54 -28.37 29.19
C VAL A 34 0.06 -28.62 27.77
N MET A 35 -0.45 -29.82 27.50
CA MET A 35 -0.92 -30.23 26.19
C MET A 35 -2.04 -31.27 26.32
N ARG A 36 -3.03 -31.20 25.43
CA ARG A 36 -4.05 -32.24 25.27
C ARG A 36 -4.39 -32.56 23.82
N LEU A 37 -4.76 -33.80 23.59
CA LEU A 37 -5.53 -34.25 22.44
C LEU A 37 -6.96 -34.54 22.89
N THR A 38 -7.94 -33.88 22.29
CA THR A 38 -9.35 -34.11 22.61
C THR A 38 -10.21 -33.78 21.40
N ASN A 39 -11.25 -34.58 21.14
CA ASN A 39 -12.20 -34.36 20.06
C ASN A 39 -11.53 -34.01 18.70
N ASN A 40 -10.49 -34.75 18.32
CA ASN A 40 -9.74 -34.54 17.08
C ASN A 40 -9.11 -33.12 16.96
N LYS A 41 -8.62 -32.59 18.09
CA LYS A 41 -7.90 -31.31 18.22
C LYS A 41 -6.71 -31.46 19.16
N VAL A 42 -5.70 -30.61 18.98
CA VAL A 42 -4.55 -30.44 19.86
C VAL A 42 -4.65 -29.07 20.52
N GLY A 43 -4.61 -29.03 21.85
CA GLY A 43 -4.48 -27.81 22.63
C GLY A 43 -3.13 -27.77 23.34
N ILE A 44 -2.43 -26.64 23.29
CA ILE A 44 -1.22 -26.37 24.09
C ILE A 44 -1.49 -25.09 24.88
N GLY A 45 -1.33 -25.15 26.21
CA GLY A 45 -1.71 -24.05 27.11
C GLY A 45 -3.23 -23.83 27.25
N THR A 46 -4.07 -24.71 26.70
CA THR A 46 -5.54 -24.62 26.81
C THR A 46 -6.21 -25.99 26.92
N ALA A 47 -7.16 -26.10 27.84
CA ALA A 47 -7.99 -27.27 28.01
C ALA A 47 -9.19 -27.31 27.03
N ALA A 48 -9.53 -26.19 26.38
CA ALA A 48 -10.69 -26.09 25.50
C ALA A 48 -10.25 -25.63 24.09
N PRO A 49 -9.55 -26.47 23.30
CA PRO A 49 -9.10 -26.09 21.98
C PRO A 49 -10.30 -25.82 21.04
N ILE A 50 -10.31 -24.64 20.41
CA ILE A 50 -11.37 -24.23 19.48
C ILE A 50 -11.04 -24.57 18.02
N GLY A 51 -9.76 -24.65 17.66
CA GLY A 51 -9.26 -25.09 16.36
C GLY A 51 -8.61 -26.48 16.41
N LYS A 52 -8.23 -27.02 15.24
CA LYS A 52 -7.49 -28.29 15.12
C LYS A 52 -6.19 -28.29 15.90
N LEU A 53 -5.50 -27.16 15.87
CA LEU A 53 -4.37 -26.84 16.72
C LEU A 53 -4.68 -25.48 17.36
N HIS A 54 -4.71 -25.41 18.69
CA HIS A 54 -4.95 -24.17 19.42
C HIS A 54 -3.83 -23.99 20.45
N LEU A 55 -2.97 -23.00 20.22
CA LEU A 55 -1.93 -22.59 21.14
C LEU A 55 -2.42 -21.34 21.87
N VAL A 56 -2.43 -21.39 23.19
CA VAL A 56 -2.72 -20.23 24.04
C VAL A 56 -1.48 -19.94 24.86
N THR A 57 -1.02 -18.70 24.77
CA THR A 57 0.08 -18.19 25.58
C THR A 57 -0.43 -17.06 26.44
N ASP A 58 0.11 -16.95 27.63
CA ASP A 58 -0.27 -15.98 28.67
C ASP A 58 0.89 -15.04 29.03
N ASN A 59 1.87 -14.89 28.12
CA ASN A 59 3.07 -14.07 28.32
C ASN A 59 3.86 -14.45 29.57
N SER A 60 3.91 -15.75 29.91
CA SER A 60 4.48 -16.26 31.15
C SER A 60 5.95 -15.88 31.43
N ASN A 61 6.75 -15.47 30.43
CA ASN A 61 8.20 -15.32 30.60
C ASN A 61 8.85 -14.04 30.03
N GLY A 62 8.09 -13.09 29.47
CA GLY A 62 8.57 -11.72 29.16
C GLY A 62 9.77 -11.59 28.20
N GLY A 63 10.13 -12.63 27.45
CA GLY A 63 11.22 -12.63 26.47
C GLY A 63 10.74 -12.36 25.03
N SER A 64 11.65 -11.95 24.14
CA SER A 64 11.38 -11.86 22.70
C SER A 64 11.11 -13.25 22.09
N ALA A 65 10.14 -13.35 21.18
CA ALA A 65 9.79 -14.58 20.45
C ALA A 65 9.47 -15.81 21.34
N ASP A 66 8.82 -15.59 22.49
CA ASP A 66 8.47 -16.66 23.44
C ASP A 66 7.29 -17.55 22.98
N ASN A 67 6.55 -17.15 21.95
CA ASN A 67 5.35 -17.87 21.51
C ASN A 67 5.61 -18.78 20.30
N TYR A 68 6.18 -18.23 19.23
CA TYR A 68 6.41 -18.94 17.97
C TYR A 68 7.83 -18.64 17.50
N LEU A 69 8.67 -19.67 17.50
CA LEU A 69 10.03 -19.63 17.00
C LEU A 69 10.17 -20.74 15.95
N PHE A 70 10.69 -20.36 14.79
CA PHE A 70 11.01 -21.25 13.68
C PHE A 70 12.48 -21.00 13.36
N ASP A 71 13.32 -22.04 13.46
CA ASP A 71 14.74 -21.96 13.15
C ASP A 71 15.08 -22.92 12.00
N SER A 72 15.79 -22.39 11.00
CA SER A 72 16.35 -23.15 9.89
C SER A 72 17.85 -22.91 9.74
N TYR A 73 18.58 -23.93 9.30
CA TYR A 73 20.04 -23.88 9.13
C TYR A 73 20.43 -24.49 7.77
N GLY A 74 21.35 -23.84 7.06
CA GLY A 74 21.93 -24.31 5.79
C GLY A 74 21.69 -23.37 4.60
N ASP A 75 22.56 -23.45 3.60
CA ASP A 75 22.65 -22.48 2.48
C ASP A 75 21.43 -22.46 1.54
N ASN A 76 20.54 -23.46 1.62
CA ASN A 76 19.34 -23.61 0.79
C ASN A 76 18.09 -24.01 1.61
N ALA A 77 17.97 -23.56 2.85
CA ALA A 77 16.80 -23.87 3.68
C ALA A 77 15.57 -23.03 3.26
N ASP A 78 14.40 -23.66 3.18
CA ASP A 78 13.10 -23.03 2.89
C ASP A 78 12.19 -23.15 4.12
N GLU A 79 12.30 -22.18 5.04
CA GLU A 79 11.46 -22.08 6.22
C GLU A 79 10.21 -21.26 5.91
N GLY A 80 9.03 -21.85 6.07
CA GLY A 80 7.79 -21.17 5.68
C GLY A 80 6.53 -21.72 6.34
N LEU A 81 5.49 -20.88 6.31
CA LEU A 81 4.12 -21.24 6.66
C LEU A 81 3.31 -21.50 5.38
N PHE A 82 3.09 -22.77 5.05
CA PHE A 82 2.38 -23.16 3.83
C PHE A 82 0.86 -23.27 4.05
N LEU A 83 0.11 -22.40 3.41
CA LEU A 83 -1.36 -22.46 3.35
C LEU A 83 -1.79 -22.96 1.97
N ARG A 84 -2.28 -24.20 1.90
CA ARG A 84 -2.70 -24.85 0.66
C ARG A 84 -4.18 -25.20 0.71
N LYS A 85 -4.87 -24.98 -0.41
CA LYS A 85 -6.29 -25.29 -0.55
C LYS A 85 -6.54 -25.99 -1.88
N ALA A 86 -7.36 -27.03 -1.82
CA ALA A 86 -8.07 -27.59 -2.95
C ALA A 86 -9.57 -27.48 -2.67
N SER A 87 -10.37 -27.61 -3.72
CA SER A 87 -11.81 -27.87 -3.60
C SER A 87 -12.05 -29.37 -3.49
N GLY A 88 -13.30 -29.79 -3.27
CA GLY A 88 -13.64 -31.20 -3.09
C GLY A 88 -13.24 -31.76 -1.72
N THR A 89 -12.89 -33.06 -1.68
CA THR A 89 -12.53 -33.76 -0.44
C THR A 89 -11.13 -34.34 -0.52
N VAL A 90 -10.59 -34.83 0.60
CA VAL A 90 -9.27 -35.49 0.62
C VAL A 90 -9.24 -36.72 -0.30
N ALA A 91 -10.34 -37.47 -0.40
CA ALA A 91 -10.43 -38.66 -1.26
C ALA A 91 -10.67 -38.33 -2.75
N ALA A 92 -11.16 -37.13 -3.05
CA ALA A 92 -11.46 -36.66 -4.41
C ALA A 92 -11.24 -35.14 -4.49
N PRO A 93 -9.98 -34.69 -4.57
CA PRO A 93 -9.67 -33.27 -4.66
C PRO A 93 -10.11 -32.69 -6.01
N GLN A 94 -10.49 -31.43 -6.02
CA GLN A 94 -10.88 -30.68 -7.21
C GLN A 94 -10.08 -29.39 -7.34
N ASN A 95 -9.95 -28.90 -8.56
CA ASN A 95 -9.32 -27.61 -8.84
C ASN A 95 -10.12 -26.47 -8.22
N LEU A 96 -9.43 -25.40 -7.84
CA LEU A 96 -10.06 -24.17 -7.37
C LEU A 96 -10.73 -23.44 -8.53
N GLN A 97 -11.71 -22.61 -8.20
CA GLN A 97 -12.41 -21.71 -9.13
C GLN A 97 -12.01 -20.26 -8.85
N ALA A 98 -12.00 -19.41 -9.88
CA ALA A 98 -11.72 -17.99 -9.72
C ALA A 98 -12.58 -17.37 -8.61
N GLY A 99 -11.95 -16.68 -7.67
CA GLY A 99 -12.59 -16.13 -6.48
C GLY A 99 -12.49 -17.00 -5.23
N ASP A 100 -11.95 -18.23 -5.31
CA ASP A 100 -11.70 -19.06 -4.13
C ASP A 100 -10.58 -18.46 -3.27
N ARG A 101 -10.86 -18.25 -1.97
CA ARG A 101 -9.82 -17.82 -1.01
C ARG A 101 -8.90 -18.98 -0.67
N ILE A 102 -7.60 -18.84 -0.92
CA ILE A 102 -6.58 -19.87 -0.67
C ILE A 102 -6.16 -19.85 0.80
N GLY A 103 -5.88 -18.67 1.35
CA GLY A 103 -5.31 -18.50 2.68
C GLY A 103 -5.66 -17.17 3.31
N THR A 104 -5.44 -17.08 4.63
CA THR A 104 -5.72 -15.89 5.42
C THR A 104 -4.73 -15.76 6.56
N LEU A 105 -4.13 -14.60 6.69
CA LEU A 105 -3.54 -14.11 7.94
C LEU A 105 -4.48 -13.04 8.51
N SER A 106 -4.99 -13.25 9.71
CA SER A 106 -6.03 -12.40 10.32
C SER A 106 -5.53 -11.79 11.63
N PHE A 107 -5.80 -10.50 11.82
CA PHE A 107 -5.49 -9.72 13.01
C PHE A 107 -6.79 -9.26 13.65
N VAL A 108 -7.24 -10.01 14.65
CA VAL A 108 -8.57 -9.85 15.24
C VAL A 108 -8.47 -9.20 16.62
N PRO A 109 -8.92 -7.95 16.82
CA PRO A 109 -8.98 -7.35 18.14
C PRO A 109 -10.16 -7.91 18.95
N ARG A 110 -9.99 -7.99 20.27
CA ARG A 110 -11.10 -8.16 21.22
C ARG A 110 -11.74 -6.79 21.45
N VAL A 111 -13.01 -6.62 21.09
CA VAL A 111 -13.76 -5.36 21.28
C VAL A 111 -15.04 -5.61 22.06
N ASN A 112 -15.49 -4.63 22.85
CA ASN A 112 -16.75 -4.68 23.62
C ASN A 112 -16.90 -5.93 24.51
N ASN A 113 -15.80 -6.43 25.05
CA ASN A 113 -15.75 -7.66 25.85
C ASN A 113 -16.26 -8.92 25.14
N LEU A 114 -16.46 -8.87 23.82
CA LEU A 114 -16.84 -10.03 23.01
C LEU A 114 -15.59 -10.85 22.67
N PRO A 115 -15.69 -12.19 22.58
CA PRO A 115 -14.61 -13.02 22.07
C PRO A 115 -14.15 -12.53 20.68
N PRO A 116 -12.84 -12.59 20.36
CA PRO A 116 -12.34 -12.26 19.03
C PRO A 116 -13.12 -13.02 17.94
N ALA A 117 -13.78 -12.30 17.03
CA ALA A 117 -14.52 -12.89 15.93
C ALA A 117 -13.63 -12.99 14.68
N TYR A 118 -13.64 -14.14 13.99
CA TYR A 118 -12.65 -14.50 12.96
C TYR A 118 -12.46 -13.49 11.80
N PHE A 119 -13.45 -12.62 11.53
CA PHE A 119 -13.45 -11.65 10.43
C PHE A 119 -13.61 -10.19 10.87
N THR A 120 -13.47 -9.90 12.16
CA THR A 120 -13.47 -8.52 12.66
C THR A 120 -12.02 -8.08 12.81
N GLY A 121 -11.56 -7.05 12.08
CA GLY A 121 -10.17 -6.56 12.17
C GLY A 121 -9.45 -6.41 10.83
N SER A 122 -8.12 -6.56 10.82
CA SER A 122 -7.30 -6.42 9.60
C SER A 122 -6.87 -7.79 9.08
N GLN A 123 -6.69 -7.93 7.76
CA GLN A 123 -6.44 -9.23 7.14
C GLN A 123 -5.52 -9.12 5.92
N ILE A 124 -4.77 -10.18 5.67
CA ILE A 124 -4.06 -10.42 4.40
C ILE A 124 -4.64 -11.71 3.81
N HIS A 125 -5.21 -11.61 2.61
CA HIS A 125 -5.81 -12.74 1.90
C HIS A 125 -5.10 -13.01 0.58
N ALA A 126 -4.99 -14.29 0.25
CA ALA A 126 -4.66 -14.73 -1.10
C ALA A 126 -5.90 -15.37 -1.74
N TYR A 127 -6.24 -14.96 -2.96
CA TYR A 127 -7.31 -15.57 -3.74
C TYR A 127 -6.79 -16.21 -5.00
N TYR A 128 -7.39 -17.32 -5.38
CA TYR A 128 -7.20 -17.96 -6.67
C TYR A 128 -8.00 -17.22 -7.74
N LEU A 129 -7.35 -16.83 -8.84
CA LEU A 129 -7.93 -16.04 -9.93
C LEU A 129 -7.88 -16.81 -11.27
N GLY A 130 -7.37 -18.04 -11.26
CA GLY A 130 -7.29 -18.89 -12.43
C GLY A 130 -8.59 -19.61 -12.79
N ASP A 131 -8.50 -20.47 -13.81
CA ASP A 131 -9.61 -21.24 -14.38
C ASP A 131 -9.59 -22.74 -13.99
N GLY A 132 -8.73 -23.11 -13.04
CA GLY A 132 -8.44 -24.47 -12.64
C GLY A 132 -7.27 -25.13 -13.38
N THR A 133 -6.67 -24.46 -14.37
CA THR A 133 -5.54 -24.99 -15.16
C THR A 133 -4.24 -24.21 -14.97
N ASN A 134 -4.33 -22.95 -14.54
CA ASN A 134 -3.20 -22.09 -14.23
C ASN A 134 -3.14 -21.73 -12.73
N ALA A 135 -2.01 -21.22 -12.24
CA ALA A 135 -1.81 -20.88 -10.83
C ALA A 135 -1.98 -19.38 -10.54
N LEU A 136 -2.86 -18.70 -11.29
CA LEU A 136 -3.09 -17.26 -11.10
C LEU A 136 -3.72 -17.01 -9.73
N SER A 137 -3.14 -16.05 -9.01
CA SER A 137 -3.63 -15.63 -7.70
C SER A 137 -3.30 -14.17 -7.45
N ASP A 138 -4.04 -13.55 -6.54
CA ASP A 138 -3.78 -12.20 -6.06
C ASP A 138 -3.44 -12.20 -4.56
N LEU A 139 -2.96 -11.04 -4.09
CA LEU A 139 -2.78 -10.76 -2.66
C LEU A 139 -3.52 -9.47 -2.30
N ARG A 140 -4.31 -9.50 -1.23
CA ARG A 140 -5.21 -8.41 -0.84
C ARG A 140 -5.02 -8.05 0.63
N PHE A 141 -5.03 -6.76 0.92
CA PHE A 141 -4.90 -6.19 2.26
C PHE A 141 -6.21 -5.53 2.68
N TYR A 142 -6.72 -5.95 3.83
CA TYR A 142 -7.95 -5.47 4.43
C TYR A 142 -7.68 -4.82 5.78
N THR A 143 -8.40 -3.75 6.09
CA THR A 143 -8.38 -3.13 7.42
C THR A 143 -9.79 -2.76 7.86
N SER A 144 -10.01 -2.77 9.18
CA SER A 144 -11.30 -2.41 9.79
C SER A 144 -12.48 -3.26 9.29
N GLY A 145 -12.27 -4.56 9.11
CA GLY A 145 -13.23 -5.51 8.57
C GLY A 145 -12.90 -5.87 7.12
N GLN A 146 -13.91 -5.93 6.25
CA GLN A 146 -13.79 -6.42 4.87
C GLN A 146 -13.50 -5.33 3.84
N ASN A 147 -13.00 -4.16 4.27
CA ASN A 147 -12.64 -3.07 3.36
C ASN A 147 -11.26 -3.33 2.75
N GLU A 148 -11.24 -3.71 1.47
CA GLU A 148 -10.00 -3.85 0.71
C GLU A 148 -9.34 -2.48 0.55
N ARG A 149 -8.11 -2.34 1.02
CA ARG A 149 -7.33 -1.10 0.94
C ARG A 149 -6.25 -1.16 -0.13
N MET A 150 -5.66 -2.34 -0.34
CA MET A 150 -4.62 -2.56 -1.34
C MET A 150 -4.72 -3.97 -1.91
N ARG A 151 -4.32 -4.11 -3.19
CA ARG A 151 -4.21 -5.39 -3.89
C ARG A 151 -2.98 -5.42 -4.78
N VAL A 152 -2.36 -6.58 -4.89
CA VAL A 152 -1.49 -6.95 -6.02
C VAL A 152 -2.24 -8.00 -6.84
N SER A 153 -2.58 -7.70 -8.09
CA SER A 153 -3.32 -8.60 -8.98
C SER A 153 -2.46 -9.76 -9.48
N GLU A 154 -3.11 -10.73 -10.10
CA GLU A 154 -2.49 -11.87 -10.78
C GLU A 154 -1.61 -11.48 -11.99
N THR A 155 -1.77 -10.25 -12.49
CA THR A 155 -0.92 -9.65 -13.54
C THR A 155 0.23 -8.80 -12.98
N GLY A 156 0.34 -8.68 -11.66
CA GLY A 156 1.36 -7.88 -10.97
C GLY A 156 1.06 -6.38 -10.93
N ASN A 157 -0.19 -5.98 -11.16
CA ASN A 157 -0.62 -4.59 -11.01
C ASN A 157 -1.04 -4.31 -9.56
N VAL A 158 -0.74 -3.11 -9.06
CA VAL A 158 -1.06 -2.70 -7.69
C VAL A 158 -2.23 -1.73 -7.69
N GLY A 159 -3.27 -2.04 -6.92
CA GLY A 159 -4.38 -1.13 -6.63
C GLY A 159 -4.29 -0.63 -5.19
N ILE A 160 -4.47 0.68 -4.98
CA ILE A 160 -4.53 1.31 -3.65
C ILE A 160 -5.82 2.14 -3.54
N GLY A 161 -6.42 2.17 -2.36
CA GLY A 161 -7.60 2.98 -2.08
C GLY A 161 -8.90 2.38 -2.61
N GLY A 162 -9.04 1.05 -2.61
CA GLY A 162 -10.23 0.36 -3.12
C GLY A 162 -10.26 0.18 -4.64
N ALA A 163 -9.12 0.35 -5.31
CA ALA A 163 -8.95 0.00 -6.73
C ALA A 163 -8.91 -1.54 -6.91
N VAL A 164 -10.10 -2.17 -6.95
CA VAL A 164 -10.25 -3.64 -7.01
C VAL A 164 -9.92 -4.26 -8.38
N SER A 165 -9.69 -3.45 -9.40
CA SER A 165 -9.30 -3.88 -10.75
C SER A 165 -8.24 -2.94 -11.32
N PRO A 166 -6.98 -3.03 -10.84
CA PRO A 166 -5.92 -2.13 -11.28
C PRO A 166 -5.55 -2.41 -12.74
N ILE A 167 -5.78 -1.43 -13.61
CA ILE A 167 -5.60 -1.54 -15.07
C ILE A 167 -4.19 -1.18 -15.55
N THR A 168 -3.39 -0.55 -14.69
CA THR A 168 -1.97 -0.25 -14.91
C THR A 168 -1.14 -0.75 -13.72
N ARG A 169 0.18 -0.72 -13.83
CA ARG A 169 1.12 -1.17 -12.78
C ARG A 169 0.80 -0.58 -11.40
N LEU A 170 0.34 0.67 -11.33
CA LEU A 170 -0.15 1.31 -10.12
C LEU A 170 -1.42 2.11 -10.43
N THR A 171 -2.52 1.73 -9.79
CA THR A 171 -3.81 2.42 -9.87
C THR A 171 -4.19 2.96 -8.49
N LEU A 172 -4.49 4.26 -8.40
CA LEU A 172 -4.87 4.95 -7.15
C LEU A 172 -6.34 5.40 -7.24
N THR A 173 -7.22 4.78 -6.46
CA THR A 173 -8.66 5.11 -6.30
C THR A 173 -9.32 5.68 -7.57
N PRO A 174 -9.51 4.91 -8.67
CA PRO A 174 -9.72 5.48 -10.01
C PRO A 174 -11.05 6.22 -10.22
N PHE A 175 -11.98 6.15 -9.27
CA PHE A 175 -13.33 6.71 -9.41
C PHE A 175 -13.58 7.99 -8.59
N SER A 176 -12.65 8.38 -7.71
CA SER A 176 -12.81 9.55 -6.83
C SER A 176 -12.00 10.73 -7.34
N THR A 177 -12.56 11.94 -7.30
CA THR A 177 -11.82 13.20 -7.52
C THR A 177 -11.27 13.69 -6.19
N GLU A 178 -9.96 13.61 -6.02
CA GLU A 178 -9.27 13.80 -4.75
C GLU A 178 -7.76 13.95 -4.97
N PRO A 179 -7.02 14.39 -3.94
CA PRO A 179 -5.58 14.17 -3.86
C PRO A 179 -5.26 12.67 -4.02
N LYS A 180 -4.40 12.33 -4.98
CA LYS A 180 -3.96 10.95 -5.24
C LYS A 180 -2.66 10.62 -4.52
N ILE A 181 -1.74 11.58 -4.50
CA ILE A 181 -0.44 11.44 -3.83
C ILE A 181 -0.16 12.73 -3.07
N THR A 182 0.09 12.61 -1.78
CA THR A 182 0.61 13.69 -0.94
C THR A 182 2.09 13.44 -0.70
N LEU A 183 2.94 14.36 -1.14
CA LEU A 183 4.39 14.31 -0.91
C LEU A 183 4.74 14.94 0.44
N TRP A 184 4.07 16.04 0.79
CA TRP A 184 4.21 16.68 2.09
C TRP A 184 3.01 17.58 2.37
N ASN A 185 2.54 17.61 3.61
CA ASN A 185 1.51 18.54 4.08
C ASN A 185 1.84 19.17 5.44
N GLY A 186 2.95 18.81 6.09
CA GLY A 186 3.29 19.33 7.41
C GLY A 186 2.20 19.14 8.48
N GLY A 187 1.34 18.12 8.34
CA GLY A 187 0.19 17.89 9.21
C GLY A 187 -1.07 18.71 8.88
N ASN A 188 -1.03 19.56 7.84
CA ASN A 188 -2.20 20.28 7.35
C ASN A 188 -3.18 19.33 6.64
N ILE A 189 -4.49 19.52 6.86
CA ILE A 189 -5.55 18.66 6.29
C ILE A 189 -6.19 19.21 5.01
N VAL A 190 -5.85 20.43 4.60
CA VAL A 190 -6.43 21.13 3.44
C VAL A 190 -5.40 21.27 2.32
N ASN A 191 -4.20 21.73 2.68
CA ASN A 191 -3.15 22.06 1.73
C ASN A 191 -2.04 21.02 1.74
N HIS A 192 -1.42 20.81 0.57
CA HIS A 192 -0.31 19.87 0.42
C HIS A 192 0.57 20.21 -0.80
N PHE A 193 1.77 19.64 -0.83
CA PHE A 193 2.51 19.39 -2.07
C PHE A 193 2.12 18.00 -2.57
N GLY A 194 1.64 17.91 -3.82
CA GLY A 194 1.19 16.63 -4.33
C GLY A 194 0.52 16.66 -5.70
N PHE A 195 -0.11 15.53 -6.02
CA PHE A 195 -0.81 15.29 -7.27
C PHE A 195 -2.22 14.79 -7.00
N GLY A 196 -3.17 15.17 -7.85
CA GLY A 196 -4.56 14.78 -7.72
C GLY A 196 -5.34 14.96 -9.01
N VAL A 197 -6.65 14.76 -8.94
CA VAL A 197 -7.55 15.04 -10.07
C VAL A 197 -8.81 15.75 -9.59
N SER A 198 -9.29 16.67 -10.41
CA SER A 198 -10.61 17.29 -10.31
C SER A 198 -11.44 16.89 -11.54
N SER A 199 -12.71 17.29 -11.59
CA SER A 199 -13.55 17.00 -12.77
C SER A 199 -12.88 17.54 -14.04
N ASN A 200 -12.56 16.64 -14.98
CA ASN A 200 -11.88 16.94 -16.24
C ASN A 200 -10.49 17.60 -16.09
N GLN A 201 -9.78 17.40 -14.97
CA GLN A 201 -8.52 18.10 -14.70
C GLN A 201 -7.51 17.24 -13.93
N LEU A 202 -6.25 17.30 -14.36
CA LEU A 202 -5.10 16.83 -13.59
C LEU A 202 -4.53 17.99 -12.76
N ASN A 203 -4.26 17.73 -11.49
CA ASN A 203 -3.80 18.73 -10.53
C ASN A 203 -2.35 18.47 -10.13
N TYR A 204 -1.53 19.52 -10.22
CA TYR A 204 -0.21 19.61 -9.62
C TYR A 204 -0.32 20.68 -8.54
N HIS A 205 -0.20 20.31 -7.27
CA HIS A 205 -0.43 21.25 -6.16
C HIS A 205 0.87 21.63 -5.45
N VAL A 206 1.02 22.94 -5.24
CA VAL A 206 1.88 23.50 -4.20
C VAL A 206 1.04 23.88 -2.99
N PHE A 207 1.69 24.00 -1.83
CA PHE A 207 1.00 24.15 -0.56
C PHE A 207 0.22 25.47 -0.42
N GLY A 208 0.76 26.58 -0.92
CA GLY A 208 0.08 27.87 -0.89
C GLY A 208 0.65 28.88 -1.88
N ALA A 209 0.18 30.13 -1.78
CA ALA A 209 0.50 31.20 -2.74
C ALA A 209 1.98 31.60 -2.77
N THR A 210 2.71 31.40 -1.67
CA THR A 210 4.14 31.69 -1.56
C THR A 210 5.03 30.57 -2.11
N ASP A 211 4.46 29.40 -2.37
CA ASP A 211 5.17 28.24 -2.86
C ASP A 211 5.22 28.22 -4.39
N ASN A 212 5.99 27.30 -4.96
CA ASN A 212 6.27 27.33 -6.39
C ASN A 212 6.37 25.92 -6.96
N HIS A 213 5.85 25.75 -8.17
CA HIS A 213 6.24 24.63 -9.03
C HIS A 213 7.55 25.03 -9.69
N VAL A 214 8.60 24.23 -9.50
CA VAL A 214 9.92 24.54 -10.05
C VAL A 214 10.48 23.32 -10.76
N PHE A 215 11.00 23.53 -11.96
CA PHE A 215 11.62 22.52 -12.79
C PHE A 215 13.11 22.82 -12.86
N PHE A 216 13.94 21.82 -12.59
CA PHE A 216 15.40 21.94 -12.54
C PHE A 216 16.06 20.99 -13.54
N ALA A 217 17.22 21.39 -14.06
CA ALA A 217 18.19 20.48 -14.67
C ALA A 217 19.24 20.06 -13.62
N GLY A 218 19.43 18.75 -13.46
CA GLY A 218 20.34 18.19 -12.45
C GLY A 218 19.87 18.43 -11.01
N GLY A 219 20.75 18.14 -10.05
CA GLY A 219 20.44 18.24 -8.62
C GLY A 219 19.63 17.05 -8.09
N ARG A 220 19.26 17.11 -6.80
CA ARG A 220 18.39 16.13 -6.13
C ARG A 220 17.19 16.75 -5.44
N ASN A 221 17.28 18.01 -5.00
CA ASN A 221 16.22 18.64 -4.22
C ASN A 221 16.29 20.18 -4.26
N GLY A 222 16.06 20.76 -5.43
CA GLY A 222 16.03 22.22 -5.61
C GLY A 222 17.39 22.91 -5.69
N ASP A 223 18.47 22.13 -5.78
CA ASP A 223 19.87 22.55 -5.88
C ASP A 223 20.43 22.53 -7.32
N GLY A 224 19.60 22.17 -8.30
CA GLY A 224 19.95 22.19 -9.73
C GLY A 224 19.84 23.57 -10.37
N VAL A 225 19.99 23.63 -11.70
CA VAL A 225 19.75 24.86 -12.47
C VAL A 225 18.24 24.99 -12.72
N GLU A 226 17.61 26.05 -12.22
CA GLU A 226 16.18 26.31 -12.47
C GLU A 226 15.95 26.56 -13.96
N LEU A 227 14.93 25.89 -14.54
CA LEU A 227 14.52 26.02 -15.93
C LEU A 227 13.22 26.82 -16.05
N LEU A 228 12.24 26.46 -15.23
CA LEU A 228 10.89 27.02 -15.22
C LEU A 228 10.38 27.09 -13.79
N ARG A 229 9.68 28.17 -13.47
CA ARG A 229 8.95 28.36 -12.24
C ARG A 229 7.54 28.85 -12.52
N ILE A 230 6.57 28.26 -11.84
CA ILE A 230 5.21 28.76 -11.74
C ILE A 230 4.98 29.08 -10.26
N THR A 231 4.80 30.35 -9.94
CA THR A 231 4.52 30.81 -8.57
C THR A 231 3.13 30.38 -8.14
N GLY A 232 2.90 30.24 -6.84
CA GLY A 232 1.59 29.93 -6.27
C GLY A 232 0.54 31.00 -6.53
N THR A 233 0.95 32.21 -6.96
CA THR A 233 0.08 33.28 -7.45
C THR A 233 -0.16 33.25 -8.96
N GLY A 234 0.34 32.21 -9.67
CA GLY A 234 0.10 32.01 -11.11
C GLY A 234 1.11 32.67 -12.06
N GLY A 235 2.08 33.43 -11.55
CA GLY A 235 3.15 34.01 -12.37
C GLY A 235 4.10 32.94 -12.90
N VAL A 236 4.38 32.97 -14.21
CA VAL A 236 5.29 32.03 -14.89
C VAL A 236 6.62 32.72 -15.19
N ARG A 237 7.73 32.09 -14.79
CA ARG A 237 9.09 32.57 -15.04
C ARG A 237 9.91 31.47 -15.71
N VAL A 238 10.48 31.78 -16.86
CA VAL A 238 11.51 30.94 -17.50
C VAL A 238 12.87 31.53 -17.15
N ALA A 239 13.83 30.70 -16.74
CA ALA A 239 15.07 31.16 -16.13
C ALA A 239 15.92 32.09 -17.03
N GLY A 240 15.82 31.94 -18.36
CA GLY A 240 16.47 32.83 -19.34
C GLY A 240 15.82 34.21 -19.52
N LEU A 241 14.69 34.49 -18.85
CA LEU A 241 13.94 35.75 -18.94
C LEU A 241 14.16 36.68 -17.73
N GLY A 242 15.18 36.45 -16.90
CA GLY A 242 15.46 37.26 -15.70
C GLY A 242 16.04 38.66 -16.02
N GLY A 243 15.59 39.71 -15.32
CA GLY A 243 16.00 41.13 -15.48
C GLY A 243 14.85 42.11 -15.81
N GLY A 244 15.02 43.42 -15.58
CA GLY A 244 14.02 44.46 -15.90
C GLY A 244 14.17 45.02 -17.32
N GLY A 245 13.06 45.25 -18.03
CA GLY A 245 13.05 45.83 -19.39
C GLY A 245 11.95 45.26 -20.29
N GLN A 246 11.71 45.90 -21.44
CA GLN A 246 10.84 45.38 -22.49
C GLN A 246 11.53 44.16 -23.13
N ARG A 247 10.88 43.00 -23.15
CA ARG A 247 11.42 41.79 -23.78
C ARG A 247 10.62 41.44 -25.01
N LEU A 248 11.32 41.20 -26.11
CA LEU A 248 10.75 40.57 -27.28
C LEU A 248 10.87 39.06 -27.11
N PHE A 249 9.76 38.33 -27.24
CA PHE A 249 9.81 36.89 -27.49
C PHE A 249 10.09 36.70 -28.97
N THR A 250 11.28 36.20 -29.30
CA THR A 250 11.63 35.78 -30.66
C THR A 250 11.62 34.26 -30.73
N VAL A 251 11.62 33.72 -31.94
CA VAL A 251 11.81 32.29 -32.19
C VAL A 251 13.24 32.09 -32.71
N ASP A 252 14.01 31.17 -32.12
CA ASP A 252 15.35 30.84 -32.61
C ASP A 252 15.31 29.95 -33.87
N ASN A 253 16.48 29.68 -34.48
CA ASN A 253 16.58 28.83 -35.67
C ASN A 253 16.13 27.38 -35.45
N ALA A 254 15.91 26.95 -34.20
CA ALA A 254 15.40 25.63 -33.83
C ALA A 254 13.90 25.66 -33.48
N GLY A 255 13.23 26.81 -33.58
CA GLY A 255 11.81 26.95 -33.29
C GLY A 255 11.47 27.22 -31.82
N ASN A 256 12.45 27.50 -30.96
CA ASN A 256 12.20 27.75 -29.55
C ASN A 256 11.84 29.22 -29.30
N LEU A 257 10.89 29.48 -28.40
CA LEU A 257 10.69 30.83 -27.87
C LEU A 257 11.90 31.20 -27.00
N VAL A 258 12.62 32.25 -27.40
CA VAL A 258 13.75 32.82 -26.67
C VAL A 258 13.47 34.29 -26.34
N ALA A 259 13.92 34.77 -25.18
CA ALA A 259 13.99 36.21 -24.98
C ALA A 259 15.12 36.78 -25.82
N ALA A 260 14.80 37.84 -26.54
CA ALA A 260 15.81 38.75 -27.07
C ALA A 260 15.76 40.07 -26.29
N THR A 261 16.94 40.61 -26.01
CA THR A 261 17.10 41.95 -25.42
C THR A 261 17.12 43.05 -26.49
N SER A 262 17.13 42.68 -27.76
CA SER A 262 17.02 43.55 -28.93
C SER A 262 16.26 42.82 -30.05
N PRO A 263 15.53 43.53 -30.92
CA PRO A 263 14.93 42.93 -32.11
C PRO A 263 16.00 42.20 -32.95
N PRO A 264 15.63 41.11 -33.67
CA PRO A 264 16.54 40.48 -34.63
C PRO A 264 17.06 41.51 -35.62
N THR A 265 18.37 41.56 -35.84
CA THR A 265 18.95 42.45 -36.85
C THR A 265 18.36 42.12 -38.22
N GLY A 266 17.71 43.10 -38.86
CA GLY A 266 17.17 42.95 -40.22
C GLY A 266 15.69 42.60 -40.34
N GLN A 267 14.92 42.54 -39.23
CA GLN A 267 13.47 42.64 -39.31
C GLN A 267 13.08 44.06 -38.94
N GLY A 268 12.60 44.83 -39.92
CA GLY A 268 12.14 46.20 -39.75
C GLY A 268 11.04 46.30 -38.69
N ASP A 269 10.60 47.51 -38.39
CA ASP A 269 9.38 47.69 -37.60
C ASP A 269 8.21 46.90 -38.27
N ASN A 270 7.04 46.80 -37.65
CA ASN A 270 5.87 46.14 -38.25
C ASN A 270 5.42 46.70 -39.63
N LEU A 271 6.16 47.65 -40.17
CA LEU A 271 6.22 48.17 -41.54
C LEU A 271 7.27 47.47 -42.44
N GLY A 272 8.02 46.46 -42.03
CA GLY A 272 9.07 45.85 -42.87
C GLY A 272 10.06 46.86 -43.47
N ASP A 273 10.78 46.44 -44.50
CA ASP A 273 11.61 47.28 -45.36
C ASP A 273 10.76 48.17 -46.29
N HIS A 274 9.89 49.01 -45.74
CA HIS A 274 9.26 50.05 -46.54
C HIS A 274 10.30 51.09 -46.95
N THR A 275 10.74 51.03 -48.21
CA THR A 275 11.12 52.25 -48.90
C THR A 275 9.85 53.07 -49.06
N ALA A 276 9.63 54.05 -48.17
CA ALA A 276 8.50 54.95 -48.29
C ALA A 276 8.59 55.69 -49.63
N THR A 277 7.80 55.27 -50.61
CA THR A 277 7.71 55.96 -51.92
C THR A 277 6.78 57.17 -51.86
N GLN A 278 6.09 57.39 -50.74
CA GLN A 278 5.22 58.53 -50.47
C GLN A 278 5.33 58.95 -49.00
N ASN A 279 5.19 60.25 -48.72
CA ASN A 279 5.25 60.80 -47.37
C ASN A 279 4.10 60.26 -46.51
N LEU A 280 4.39 59.84 -45.28
CA LEU A 280 3.36 59.50 -44.30
C LEU A 280 2.65 60.80 -43.87
N ASN A 281 1.43 61.00 -44.37
CA ASN A 281 0.64 62.18 -44.04
C ASN A 281 -0.03 61.98 -42.67
N LEU A 282 0.62 62.47 -41.61
CA LEU A 282 0.02 62.54 -40.28
C LEU A 282 -0.93 63.74 -40.27
N ALA A 283 -2.24 63.46 -40.25
CA ALA A 283 -3.26 64.50 -40.15
C ALA A 283 -2.94 65.41 -38.94
N THR A 284 -2.84 66.71 -39.21
CA THR A 284 -2.60 67.77 -38.22
C THR A 284 -3.77 67.92 -37.26
#